data_AF-D2VN87-F1
#
_entry.id   AF-D2VN87-F1
#
_cell.length_a   1.000
_cell.length_b   1.000
_cell.length_c   1.000
_cell.angle_alpha   90.00
_cell.angle_beta   90.00
_cell.angle_gamma   90.00
#
_symmetry.space_group_name_H-M   'P 1'
#
loop_
_entity.id
_entity.type
_entity.pdbx_description
1 polymer ?
#
loop_
_entity_poly.entity_id
_entity_poly.type
_entity_poly.pdbx_seq_one_letter_code
_entity_poly.pdbx_strand_id
1 'polypeptide(L)'
;MTRLPTLNFTPKSPFMIKGVVDDSSGRVESKFSPQDLVYVTQCERSTLLLQAQKCMKIIMEDNKDTTVVVDVESITTGFVEFLKCRDCKLSIGVKKVKTLQLDSVKNCRIAFIISEEQFSNIVDLNDILSQMKIVSNYNIRNTKFSIETDSGKILQEFTIDIPSLSEMKLGKDMKNSLQFISRFSNSPNTISLETVVAIREGSGYVSTFEEKEKKDAIQREFEKKMKNFMTPVIKKKGETTKSTSVPVPPSQPISNATTTPTPQVTTESVSSSFLDQIKNFDKKLNKTETKEKHLLDCIGFGENVGSGKGIGAVTGLTEDAKEYEEEEQVVQEKAKQMADLIKNSKHCCIYSGAGISTSAKIPDYRGPKGCWTLTNEGKANEIKNIEIEQALPTFTHYAVSHLVKIGLVKFVISTNVDGLHRRSGLEPAHLSELHGNCFLEVCKKCKKEYLRGYDVCKTVENFRDHLTGSLCESCGGELIDTIVHFNETLPPKELESAISHSEKCDLSIVLGTSMLVNPAAQLPKMNVNNLMCIVNLQKTPYDKQSNVRVFSKTDLFMTLLMTELQEINNIDTSVDALHSSDK
;
A
#
# COMPACT_ATOMS: atom_id res chain seq x y z
N MET A 1 -9.43 51.39 -17.38
CA MET A 1 -10.21 50.14 -17.46
C MET A 1 -9.40 49.12 -18.23
N THR A 2 -9.10 47.98 -17.62
CA THR A 2 -8.40 46.84 -18.24
C THR A 2 -9.07 45.59 -17.71
N ARG A 3 -9.58 44.73 -18.60
CA ARG A 3 -10.20 43.47 -18.19
C ARG A 3 -9.11 42.49 -17.78
N LEU A 4 -9.17 41.98 -16.56
CA LEU A 4 -8.47 40.74 -16.20
C LEU A 4 -9.08 39.57 -16.99
N PRO A 5 -8.29 38.55 -17.38
CA PRO A 5 -8.77 37.44 -18.19
C PRO A 5 -9.68 36.52 -17.37
N THR A 6 -10.91 36.33 -17.83
CA THR A 6 -11.84 35.36 -17.24
C THR A 6 -11.37 33.93 -17.57
N LEU A 7 -10.75 33.26 -16.60
CA LEU A 7 -10.37 31.85 -16.72
C LEU A 7 -11.61 30.97 -16.60
N ASN A 8 -12.28 30.72 -17.73
CA ASN A 8 -13.45 29.84 -17.83
C ASN A 8 -13.04 28.37 -17.61
N PHE A 9 -12.95 27.95 -16.35
CA PHE A 9 -12.64 26.56 -16.01
C PHE A 9 -13.80 25.65 -16.46
N THR A 10 -13.53 24.79 -17.44
CA THR A 10 -14.50 23.85 -18.01
C THR A 10 -14.01 22.43 -17.73
N PRO A 11 -14.41 21.79 -16.62
CA PRO A 11 -13.87 20.49 -16.23
C PRO A 11 -14.26 19.40 -17.24
N LYS A 12 -13.27 18.60 -17.65
CA LYS A 12 -13.44 17.38 -18.46
C LYS A 12 -12.68 16.22 -17.81
N SER A 13 -13.19 15.78 -16.66
CA SER A 13 -12.76 14.62 -15.89
C SER A 13 -13.96 14.21 -15.02
N PRO A 14 -14.15 12.92 -14.64
CA PRO A 14 -15.28 12.53 -13.78
C PRO A 14 -15.23 13.14 -12.36
N PHE A 15 -14.10 13.71 -11.94
CA PHE A 15 -13.94 14.31 -10.61
C PHE A 15 -14.19 15.83 -10.63
N MET A 16 -15.19 16.27 -9.86
CA MET A 16 -15.38 17.69 -9.56
C MET A 16 -14.39 18.10 -8.46
N ILE A 17 -13.25 18.68 -8.85
CA ILE A 17 -12.36 19.37 -7.92
C ILE A 17 -13.11 20.61 -7.42
N LYS A 18 -13.54 20.61 -6.16
CA LYS A 18 -14.22 21.77 -5.58
C LYS A 18 -13.22 22.66 -4.88
N GLY A 19 -12.62 23.54 -5.68
CA GLY A 19 -11.76 24.62 -5.20
C GLY A 19 -12.54 25.60 -4.32
N VAL A 20 -12.08 25.80 -3.10
CA VAL A 20 -12.45 26.94 -2.25
C VAL A 20 -11.25 27.87 -2.22
N VAL A 21 -11.40 29.02 -2.88
CA VAL A 21 -10.44 30.12 -2.92
C VAL A 21 -11.21 31.37 -2.51
N ASP A 22 -10.66 32.13 -1.57
CA ASP A 22 -11.26 33.33 -1.01
C ASP A 22 -10.21 34.45 -0.96
N ASP A 23 -10.42 35.52 -1.72
CA ASP A 23 -9.58 36.72 -1.74
C ASP A 23 -10.09 37.81 -0.77
N SER A 24 -11.10 37.47 0.05
CA SER A 24 -11.82 38.39 0.92
C SER A 24 -11.77 37.96 2.40
N SER A 25 -11.82 38.92 3.32
CA SER A 25 -11.90 38.63 4.75
C SER A 25 -13.36 38.34 5.16
N GLY A 26 -13.82 37.08 5.01
CA GLY A 26 -15.21 36.71 5.22
C GLY A 26 -15.44 35.34 5.90
N ARG A 27 -16.72 35.01 6.13
CA ARG A 27 -17.18 33.65 6.42
C ARG A 27 -17.69 33.00 5.13
N VAL A 28 -17.08 31.90 4.70
CA VAL A 28 -17.50 31.16 3.49
C VAL A 28 -18.04 29.79 3.89
N GLU A 29 -19.23 29.45 3.40
CA GLU A 29 -19.85 28.14 3.58
C GLU A 29 -19.84 27.37 2.26
N SER A 30 -19.14 26.24 2.22
CA SER A 30 -19.01 25.42 1.01
C SER A 30 -19.61 24.04 1.24
N LYS A 31 -20.53 23.64 0.34
CA LYS A 31 -21.19 22.33 0.33
C LYS A 31 -20.77 21.51 -0.88
N PHE A 32 -20.49 20.23 -0.69
CA PHE A 32 -19.88 19.34 -1.70
C PHE A 32 -20.52 17.95 -1.75
N SER A 33 -20.23 17.23 -2.83
CA SER A 33 -20.70 15.87 -3.12
C SER A 33 -19.80 14.80 -2.47
N PRO A 34 -20.32 13.59 -2.17
CA PRO A 34 -19.52 12.44 -1.78
C PRO A 34 -18.30 12.11 -2.64
N GLN A 35 -18.33 12.47 -3.93
CA GLN A 35 -17.25 12.22 -4.89
C GLN A 35 -16.28 13.40 -5.04
N ASP A 36 -16.53 14.56 -4.42
CA ASP A 36 -15.70 15.75 -4.59
C ASP A 36 -14.34 15.58 -3.87
N LEU A 37 -13.29 16.03 -4.56
CA LEU A 37 -12.00 16.35 -3.95
C LEU A 37 -12.08 17.81 -3.49
N VAL A 38 -12.00 18.05 -2.19
CA VAL A 38 -12.11 19.40 -1.61
C VAL A 38 -10.71 20.01 -1.51
N TYR A 39 -10.48 21.12 -2.22
CA TYR A 39 -9.18 21.78 -2.27
C TYR A 39 -9.32 23.22 -1.78
N VAL A 40 -8.75 23.53 -0.61
CA VAL A 40 -8.76 24.86 0.01
C VAL A 40 -7.41 25.50 -0.22
N THR A 41 -7.34 26.62 -0.95
CA THR A 41 -6.04 27.21 -1.28
C THR A 41 -6.06 28.72 -1.40
N GLN A 42 -4.90 29.33 -1.12
CA GLN A 42 -4.62 30.76 -1.30
C GLN A 42 -5.50 31.69 -0.45
N CYS A 43 -6.25 31.17 0.51
CA CYS A 43 -7.09 31.96 1.41
C CYS A 43 -6.21 32.75 2.40
N GLU A 44 -6.53 34.03 2.61
CA GLU A 44 -5.88 34.88 3.60
C GLU A 44 -6.90 35.64 4.44
N ARG A 45 -6.84 35.51 5.77
CA ARG A 45 -7.75 36.20 6.73
C ARG A 45 -9.23 35.79 6.61
N SER A 46 -9.47 34.55 6.19
CA SER A 46 -10.81 33.96 5.99
C SER A 46 -11.24 33.04 7.14
N THR A 47 -12.55 32.81 7.27
CA THR A 47 -13.12 31.74 8.11
C THR A 47 -14.01 30.84 7.26
N LEU A 48 -13.59 29.60 7.04
CA LEU A 48 -14.25 28.65 6.16
C LEU A 48 -14.99 27.58 6.96
N LEU A 49 -16.25 27.32 6.62
CA LEU A 49 -17.03 26.20 7.12
C LEU A 49 -17.33 25.25 5.95
N LEU A 50 -16.78 24.04 6.02
CA LEU A 50 -16.89 23.02 4.99
C LEU A 50 -17.91 21.98 5.44
N GLN A 51 -19.07 21.92 4.77
CA GLN A 51 -20.23 21.13 5.21
C GLN A 51 -20.75 20.17 4.14
N ALA A 52 -20.71 18.87 4.41
CA ALA A 52 -21.28 17.85 3.53
C ALA A 52 -21.57 16.53 4.25
N GLN A 53 -22.34 15.65 3.62
CA GLN A 53 -22.45 14.27 4.12
C GLN A 53 -21.15 13.51 3.92
N LYS A 54 -20.58 13.54 2.71
CA LYS A 54 -19.29 12.88 2.44
C LYS A 54 -18.40 13.71 1.51
N CYS A 55 -17.10 13.42 1.52
CA CYS A 55 -16.16 13.81 0.45
C CYS A 55 -15.06 12.75 0.31
N MET A 56 -14.33 12.76 -0.80
CA MET A 56 -13.26 11.77 -1.01
C MET A 56 -12.03 12.01 -0.12
N LYS A 57 -11.51 13.24 -0.14
CA LYS A 57 -10.28 13.71 0.54
C LYS A 57 -10.36 15.23 0.69
N ILE A 58 -9.68 15.79 1.70
CA ILE A 58 -9.56 17.24 1.89
C ILE A 58 -8.07 17.62 1.82
N ILE A 59 -7.75 18.63 1.01
CA ILE A 59 -6.40 19.19 0.88
C ILE A 59 -6.49 20.69 1.18
N MET A 60 -5.60 21.18 2.04
CA MET A 60 -5.45 22.59 2.37
C MET A 60 -4.01 23.02 2.08
N GLU A 61 -3.81 23.87 1.09
CA GLU A 61 -2.47 24.23 0.61
C GLU A 61 -2.29 25.75 0.42
N ASP A 62 -1.14 26.29 0.86
CA ASP A 62 -0.79 27.72 0.70
C ASP A 62 -1.80 28.72 1.34
N ASN A 63 -2.46 28.33 2.44
CA ASN A 63 -3.37 29.20 3.19
C ASN A 63 -2.67 29.95 4.34
N LYS A 64 -3.15 31.14 4.68
CA LYS A 64 -2.57 32.00 5.73
C LYS A 64 -3.63 32.65 6.62
N ASP A 65 -3.37 32.76 7.92
CA ASP A 65 -4.23 33.49 8.89
C ASP A 65 -5.72 33.11 8.76
N THR A 66 -5.97 31.83 8.47
CA THR A 66 -7.27 31.31 8.05
C THR A 66 -7.77 30.26 9.04
N THR A 67 -9.04 30.34 9.42
CA THR A 67 -9.71 29.32 10.23
C THR A 67 -10.56 28.43 9.34
N VAL A 68 -10.38 27.11 9.41
CA VAL A 68 -11.19 26.12 8.66
C VAL A 68 -11.84 25.15 9.64
N VAL A 69 -13.17 25.05 9.56
CA VAL A 69 -13.98 24.08 10.29
C VAL A 69 -14.50 23.02 9.31
N VAL A 70 -14.18 21.76 9.57
CA VAL A 70 -14.52 20.61 8.73
C VAL A 70 -15.66 19.83 9.37
N ASP A 71 -16.87 20.08 8.88
CA ASP A 71 -18.13 19.49 9.33
C ASP A 71 -18.69 18.56 8.24
N VAL A 72 -17.94 17.48 7.97
CA VAL A 72 -18.27 16.46 6.97
C VAL A 72 -18.62 15.16 7.67
N GLU A 73 -19.72 14.47 7.37
CA GLU A 73 -20.08 13.23 8.11
C GLU A 73 -19.06 12.11 7.89
N SER A 74 -18.47 11.99 6.69
CA SER A 74 -17.41 11.01 6.37
C SER A 74 -16.40 11.51 5.31
N ILE A 75 -15.11 11.24 5.52
CA ILE A 75 -14.06 11.42 4.50
C ILE A 75 -13.68 10.02 4.01
N THR A 76 -13.99 9.66 2.76
CA THR A 76 -13.93 8.27 2.27
C THR A 76 -12.52 7.67 2.36
N THR A 77 -11.48 8.45 2.05
CA THR A 77 -10.08 8.01 2.24
C THR A 77 -9.63 8.06 3.70
N GLY A 78 -10.26 8.88 4.54
CA GLY A 78 -9.74 9.28 5.84
C GLY A 78 -8.46 10.12 5.79
N PHE A 79 -8.05 10.64 4.62
CA PHE A 79 -6.87 11.49 4.47
C PHE A 79 -7.23 12.98 4.46
N VAL A 80 -6.44 13.76 5.21
CA VAL A 80 -6.45 15.21 5.21
C VAL A 80 -5.02 15.72 5.08
N GLU A 81 -4.79 16.63 4.15
CA GLU A 81 -3.49 17.26 3.89
C GLU A 81 -3.51 18.74 4.28
N PHE A 82 -2.49 19.17 5.02
CA PHE A 82 -2.34 20.53 5.50
C PHE A 82 -0.91 21.00 5.19
N LEU A 83 -0.76 21.71 4.07
CA LEU A 83 0.49 21.91 3.35
C LEU A 83 0.82 23.41 3.26
N LYS A 84 2.05 23.79 3.62
CA LYS A 84 2.60 25.17 3.58
C LYS A 84 1.81 26.22 4.38
N CYS A 85 0.78 25.80 5.13
CA CYS A 85 -0.16 26.69 5.81
C CYS A 85 0.50 27.43 6.99
N ARG A 86 0.10 28.70 7.21
CA ARG A 86 0.72 29.56 8.23
C ARG A 86 -0.30 30.33 9.06
N ASP A 87 -0.07 30.39 10.38
CA ASP A 87 -0.91 31.17 11.31
C ASP A 87 -2.40 30.74 11.28
N CYS A 88 -2.69 29.50 10.83
CA CYS A 88 -4.05 29.00 10.56
C CYS A 88 -4.60 28.15 11.70
N LYS A 89 -5.95 28.08 11.82
CA LYS A 89 -6.65 27.11 12.67
C LYS A 89 -7.39 26.08 11.80
N LEU A 90 -7.25 24.80 12.12
CA LEU A 90 -8.07 23.70 11.61
C LEU A 90 -8.88 23.10 12.76
N SER A 91 -10.17 22.87 12.57
CA SER A 91 -11.03 22.09 13.47
C SER A 91 -11.71 20.96 12.68
N ILE A 92 -11.55 19.71 13.10
CA ILE A 92 -12.00 18.53 12.36
C ILE A 92 -12.37 17.36 13.28
N GLY A 93 -13.44 16.62 12.96
CA GLY A 93 -13.94 15.53 13.80
C GLY A 93 -13.06 14.27 13.80
N VAL A 94 -12.73 13.71 14.97
CA VAL A 94 -11.69 12.65 15.12
C VAL A 94 -12.00 11.39 14.31
N LYS A 95 -13.20 10.82 14.48
CA LYS A 95 -13.63 9.56 13.81
C LYS A 95 -13.68 9.62 12.28
N LYS A 96 -13.40 10.79 11.68
CA LYS A 96 -13.49 11.06 10.24
C LYS A 96 -12.11 11.12 9.57
N VAL A 97 -11.02 11.04 10.34
CA VAL A 97 -9.64 11.11 9.84
C VAL A 97 -8.87 9.86 10.30
N LYS A 98 -8.16 9.21 9.37
CA LYS A 98 -7.14 8.18 9.64
C LYS A 98 -5.73 8.76 9.52
N THR A 99 -5.52 9.63 8.55
CA THR A 99 -4.22 10.25 8.26
C THR A 99 -4.35 11.76 8.19
N LEU A 100 -3.62 12.47 9.05
CA LEU A 100 -3.33 13.89 8.86
C LEU A 100 -1.90 14.03 8.35
N GLN A 101 -1.72 14.54 7.13
CA GLN A 101 -0.41 14.81 6.55
C GLN A 101 -0.06 16.30 6.64
N LEU A 102 1.14 16.60 7.12
CA LEU A 102 1.65 17.95 7.36
C LEU A 102 2.94 18.19 6.57
N ASP A 103 3.04 19.33 5.89
CA ASP A 103 4.29 19.80 5.28
C ASP A 103 4.44 21.30 5.48
N SER A 104 5.61 21.76 5.93
CA SER A 104 5.96 23.19 5.98
C SER A 104 4.97 24.09 6.75
N VAL A 105 4.28 23.51 7.74
CA VAL A 105 3.25 24.15 8.54
C VAL A 105 3.87 25.01 9.64
N LYS A 106 3.38 26.24 9.84
CA LYS A 106 3.93 27.13 10.88
C LYS A 106 2.84 27.87 11.67
N ASN A 107 3.01 27.97 12.99
CA ASN A 107 2.14 28.71 13.93
C ASN A 107 0.67 28.26 13.91
N CYS A 108 0.37 27.02 13.51
CA CYS A 108 -1.01 26.57 13.31
C CYS A 108 -1.58 25.84 14.54
N ARG A 109 -2.90 25.88 14.72
CA ARG A 109 -3.63 25.07 15.71
C ARG A 109 -4.53 24.06 14.99
N ILE A 110 -4.43 22.79 15.34
CA ILE A 110 -5.24 21.70 14.79
C ILE A 110 -6.03 21.05 15.93
N ALA A 111 -7.34 21.29 15.95
CA ALA A 111 -8.27 20.79 16.96
C ALA A 111 -9.02 19.56 16.43
N PHE A 112 -8.77 18.41 17.06
CA PHE A 112 -9.48 17.16 16.85
C PHE A 112 -10.75 17.14 17.71
N ILE A 113 -11.91 17.29 17.07
CA ILE A 113 -13.21 17.43 17.73
C ILE A 113 -13.83 16.05 17.97
N ILE A 114 -14.11 15.71 19.23
CA ILE A 114 -14.86 14.51 19.61
C ILE A 114 -16.20 14.92 20.24
N SER A 115 -17.27 14.16 19.98
CA SER A 115 -18.55 14.42 20.65
C SER A 115 -18.59 13.73 22.02
N GLU A 116 -19.16 14.38 23.03
CA GLU A 116 -19.21 13.85 24.41
C GLU A 116 -20.02 12.53 24.52
N GLU A 117 -20.91 12.24 23.57
CA GLU A 117 -21.61 10.94 23.49
C GLU A 117 -20.72 9.77 23.04
N GLN A 118 -19.50 10.05 22.54
CA GLN A 118 -18.67 9.05 21.85
C GLN A 118 -17.64 8.35 22.75
N PHE A 119 -17.49 8.77 24.00
CA PHE A 119 -16.58 8.18 24.99
C PHE A 119 -17.17 8.32 26.40
N SER A 120 -17.17 7.24 27.17
CA SER A 120 -17.55 7.24 28.60
C SER A 120 -16.32 7.25 29.52
N ASN A 121 -15.16 6.81 29.02
CA ASN A 121 -13.90 6.79 29.77
C ASN A 121 -12.68 7.04 28.85
N ILE A 122 -11.48 7.07 29.46
CA ILE A 122 -10.23 7.39 28.75
C ILE A 122 -9.74 6.27 27.81
N VAL A 123 -10.14 5.01 28.02
CA VAL A 123 -9.83 3.90 27.11
C VAL A 123 -10.59 4.07 25.80
N ASP A 124 -11.90 4.36 25.84
CA ASP A 124 -12.70 4.63 24.63
C ASP A 124 -12.09 5.77 23.79
N LEU A 125 -11.64 6.83 24.48
CA LEU A 125 -10.99 7.98 23.87
C LEU A 125 -9.63 7.61 23.24
N ASN A 126 -8.81 6.83 23.94
CA ASN A 126 -7.54 6.30 23.41
C ASN A 126 -7.78 5.39 22.19
N ASP A 127 -8.75 4.48 22.23
CA ASP A 127 -9.04 3.57 21.12
C ASP A 127 -9.51 4.31 19.85
N ILE A 128 -10.26 5.40 20.01
CA ILE A 128 -10.61 6.32 18.90
C ILE A 128 -9.36 7.02 18.34
N LEU A 129 -8.46 7.47 19.21
CA LEU A 129 -7.24 8.20 18.81
C LEU A 129 -6.15 7.29 18.23
N SER A 130 -6.05 6.03 18.67
CA SER A 130 -5.07 5.04 18.20
C SER A 130 -5.15 4.76 16.69
N GLN A 131 -6.32 4.99 16.10
CA GLN A 131 -6.60 4.83 14.68
C GLN A 131 -6.05 5.99 13.83
N MET A 132 -5.65 7.10 14.46
CA MET A 132 -5.02 8.24 13.78
C MET A 132 -3.50 8.14 13.72
N LYS A 133 -2.94 8.39 12.53
CA LYS A 133 -1.54 8.73 12.31
C LYS A 133 -1.41 10.18 11.84
N ILE A 134 -0.49 10.93 12.42
CA ILE A 134 -0.03 12.21 11.89
C ILE A 134 1.31 11.96 11.18
N VAL A 135 1.39 12.29 9.90
CA VAL A 135 2.60 12.11 9.08
C VAL A 135 3.13 13.50 8.73
N SER A 136 4.29 13.86 9.27
CA SER A 136 4.91 15.15 9.07
C SER A 136 6.16 15.04 8.20
N ASN A 137 6.26 15.88 7.18
CA ASN A 137 7.53 16.23 6.57
C ASN A 137 8.31 17.18 7.51
N TYR A 138 9.40 17.76 7.01
CA TYR A 138 10.21 18.72 7.77
C TYR A 138 9.53 20.11 7.88
N ASN A 139 10.12 20.99 8.70
CA ASN A 139 9.69 22.39 8.85
C ASN A 139 8.25 22.55 9.40
N ILE A 140 7.88 21.75 10.40
CA ILE A 140 6.66 21.97 11.21
C ILE A 140 7.05 22.80 12.42
N ARG A 141 6.52 24.02 12.58
CA ARG A 141 6.96 24.97 13.62
C ARG A 141 5.80 25.51 14.42
N ASN A 142 5.91 25.52 15.75
CA ASN A 142 4.90 26.04 16.69
C ASN A 142 3.49 25.54 16.32
N THR A 143 3.36 24.24 16.01
CA THR A 143 2.10 23.65 15.56
C THR A 143 1.48 22.89 16.71
N LYS A 144 0.33 23.38 17.18
CA LYS A 144 -0.40 22.86 18.34
C LYS A 144 -1.49 21.90 17.92
N PHE A 145 -1.64 20.82 18.66
CA PHE A 145 -2.72 19.85 18.49
C PHE A 145 -3.53 19.82 19.76
N SER A 146 -4.85 19.93 19.65
CA SER A 146 -5.74 19.81 20.79
C SER A 146 -6.79 18.74 20.51
N ILE A 147 -7.17 18.01 21.55
CA ILE A 147 -8.37 17.18 21.56
C ILE A 147 -9.42 18.03 22.28
N GLU A 148 -10.48 18.40 21.57
CA GLU A 148 -11.53 19.32 22.05
C GLU A 148 -12.88 18.61 21.92
N THR A 149 -13.79 18.83 22.86
CA THR A 149 -15.18 18.35 22.70
C THR A 149 -15.95 19.22 21.71
N ASP A 150 -17.10 18.73 21.24
CA ASP A 150 -18.13 19.54 20.57
C ASP A 150 -18.63 20.71 21.44
N SER A 151 -18.65 20.56 22.77
CA SER A 151 -18.89 21.65 23.73
C SER A 151 -17.74 22.67 23.85
N GLY A 152 -16.59 22.44 23.19
CA GLY A 152 -15.41 23.32 23.19
C GLY A 152 -14.46 23.14 24.38
N LYS A 153 -14.64 22.10 25.19
CA LYS A 153 -13.76 21.74 26.31
C LYS A 153 -12.49 21.06 25.78
N ILE A 154 -11.34 21.68 26.00
CA ILE A 154 -10.04 21.04 25.72
C ILE A 154 -9.84 19.88 26.71
N LEU A 155 -9.67 18.67 26.18
CA LEU A 155 -9.37 17.46 26.96
C LEU A 155 -7.85 17.29 27.14
N GLN A 156 -7.08 17.57 26.10
CA GLN A 156 -5.62 17.50 26.09
C GLN A 156 -5.04 18.43 25.00
N GLU A 157 -3.86 19.00 25.24
CA GLU A 157 -3.08 19.73 24.24
C GLU A 157 -1.68 19.14 24.08
N PHE A 158 -1.13 19.19 22.87
CA PHE A 158 0.21 18.80 22.47
C PHE A 158 0.82 19.90 21.58
N THR A 159 2.14 19.91 21.42
CA THR A 159 2.83 20.78 20.46
C THR A 159 3.89 19.95 19.73
N ILE A 160 3.94 20.06 18.40
CA ILE A 160 5.00 19.47 17.57
C ILE A 160 5.83 20.60 16.98
N ASP A 161 7.14 20.53 17.23
CA ASP A 161 8.17 21.34 16.60
C ASP A 161 9.19 20.40 15.93
N ILE A 162 9.12 20.31 14.60
CA ILE A 162 10.06 19.61 13.74
C ILE A 162 10.90 20.69 13.03
N PRO A 163 12.15 20.92 13.48
CA PRO A 163 12.98 22.00 12.94
C PRO A 163 13.29 21.83 11.45
N SER A 164 13.88 22.87 10.85
CA SER A 164 14.24 22.85 9.45
C SER A 164 15.41 21.88 9.23
N LEU A 165 15.41 21.20 8.08
CA LEU A 165 16.57 20.40 7.68
C LEU A 165 17.81 21.27 7.35
N SER A 166 17.72 22.59 7.37
CA SER A 166 18.89 23.48 7.44
C SER A 166 19.58 23.49 8.80
N GLU A 167 18.83 23.24 9.89
CA GLU A 167 19.35 23.14 11.26
C GLU A 167 19.92 21.74 11.55
N MET A 168 19.46 20.71 10.83
CA MET A 168 20.00 19.35 10.90
C MET A 168 21.21 19.13 9.95
N LYS A 169 22.33 18.65 10.51
CA LYS A 169 23.58 18.29 9.77
C LYS A 169 23.45 16.96 9.00
N LEU A 170 22.41 16.82 8.18
CA LEU A 170 22.15 15.65 7.32
C LEU A 170 22.58 15.90 5.86
N GLY A 171 22.90 14.84 5.14
CA GLY A 171 23.18 14.85 3.69
C GLY A 171 21.94 15.20 2.86
N LYS A 172 22.14 15.72 1.64
CA LYS A 172 21.04 16.24 0.79
C LYS A 172 19.98 15.18 0.46
N ASP A 173 20.40 13.93 0.28
CA ASP A 173 19.50 12.87 -0.20
C ASP A 173 18.67 12.29 0.95
N MET A 174 19.28 12.09 2.13
CA MET A 174 18.55 11.73 3.37
C MET A 174 17.46 12.74 3.72
N LYS A 175 17.63 14.02 3.37
CA LYS A 175 16.67 15.09 3.67
C LYS A 175 15.34 14.92 2.93
N ASN A 176 15.36 14.37 1.71
CA ASN A 176 14.15 14.12 0.93
C ASN A 176 13.43 12.83 1.34
N SER A 177 14.12 11.90 2.01
CA SER A 177 13.55 10.65 2.50
C SER A 177 13.04 10.72 3.95
N LEU A 178 13.30 11.77 4.72
CA LEU A 178 12.96 11.81 6.14
C LEU A 178 11.50 12.25 6.39
N GLN A 179 10.75 11.45 7.15
CA GLN A 179 9.44 11.83 7.68
C GLN A 179 9.33 11.49 9.17
N PHE A 180 8.40 12.14 9.87
CA PHE A 180 8.10 11.95 11.28
C PHE A 180 6.67 11.42 11.39
N ILE A 181 6.48 10.29 12.06
CA ILE A 181 5.16 9.67 12.23
C ILE A 181 4.78 9.76 13.71
N SER A 182 3.79 10.60 14.01
CA SER A 182 3.22 10.71 15.35
C SER A 182 1.97 9.86 15.47
N ARG A 183 1.84 9.09 16.55
CA ARG A 183 0.64 8.30 16.89
C ARG A 183 0.27 8.52 18.35
N PHE A 184 -1.02 8.46 18.64
CA PHE A 184 -1.49 8.40 20.03
C PHE A 184 -1.24 6.99 20.57
N SER A 185 -0.71 6.87 21.79
CA SER A 185 -0.40 5.59 22.41
C SER A 185 -1.38 5.23 23.54
N ASN A 186 -1.87 3.99 23.52
CA ASN A 186 -2.83 3.46 24.50
C ASN A 186 -2.19 3.24 25.88
N SER A 187 -2.09 4.31 26.66
CA SER A 187 -1.77 4.26 28.09
C SER A 187 -3.05 4.35 28.94
N PRO A 188 -3.35 3.41 29.86
CA PRO A 188 -4.66 3.34 30.54
C PRO A 188 -5.13 4.60 31.28
N ASN A 189 -4.21 5.50 31.65
CA ASN A 189 -4.49 6.69 32.47
C ASN A 189 -4.10 8.02 31.80
N THR A 190 -3.54 8.01 30.59
CA THR A 190 -2.99 9.21 29.93
C THR A 190 -3.06 9.11 28.41
N ILE A 191 -3.28 10.25 27.74
CA ILE A 191 -3.17 10.34 26.28
C ILE A 191 -1.78 10.88 25.93
N SER A 192 -0.94 10.06 25.31
CA SER A 192 0.43 10.42 24.89
C SER A 192 0.55 10.41 23.36
N LEU A 193 1.33 11.33 22.80
CA LEU A 193 1.59 11.46 21.36
C LEU A 193 3.06 11.12 21.07
N GLU A 194 3.30 9.87 20.68
CA GLU A 194 4.65 9.35 20.41
C GLU A 194 5.04 9.59 18.95
N THR A 195 6.23 10.17 18.73
CA THR A 195 6.72 10.49 17.38
C THR A 195 7.97 9.69 17.05
N VAL A 196 7.90 8.87 15.99
CA VAL A 196 9.03 8.08 15.47
C VAL A 196 9.56 8.66 14.18
N VAL A 197 10.87 8.58 13.98
CA VAL A 197 11.54 8.99 12.73
C VAL A 197 11.53 7.83 11.74
N ALA A 198 11.16 8.12 10.50
CA ALA A 198 11.04 7.15 9.43
C ALA A 198 11.67 7.63 8.11
N ILE A 199 12.08 6.67 7.28
CA ILE A 199 12.74 6.86 6.00
C ILE A 199 11.84 6.31 4.89
N ARG A 200 11.51 7.17 3.93
CA ARG A 200 10.73 6.91 2.71
C ARG A 200 11.61 6.21 1.67
N GLU A 201 11.13 5.08 1.16
CA GLU A 201 11.78 4.31 0.09
C GLU A 201 11.02 4.51 -1.23
N GLY A 202 11.66 5.19 -2.20
CA GLY A 202 11.05 5.54 -3.50
C GLY A 202 9.89 6.54 -3.39
N SER A 203 8.97 6.47 -4.34
CA SER A 203 7.71 7.25 -4.32
C SER A 203 6.73 6.75 -3.24
N GLY A 204 6.91 5.54 -2.71
CA GLY A 204 6.01 4.88 -1.78
C GLY A 204 6.26 5.14 -0.28
N TYR A 205 5.67 4.27 0.55
CA TYR A 205 5.54 4.46 2.00
C TYR A 205 6.84 4.27 2.82
N VAL A 206 6.86 4.99 3.95
CA VAL A 206 7.91 5.02 4.99
C VAL A 206 8.12 3.69 5.74
N SER A 207 9.36 3.48 6.20
CA SER A 207 9.74 2.53 7.27
C SER A 207 10.56 3.24 8.36
N THR A 208 10.39 2.89 9.64
CA THR A 208 11.10 3.51 10.77
C THR A 208 12.62 3.31 10.68
N PHE A 209 13.40 4.11 11.41
CA PHE A 209 14.86 3.95 11.44
C PHE A 209 15.27 2.54 11.93
N GLU A 210 14.57 1.97 12.92
CA GLU A 210 14.82 0.58 13.34
C GLU A 210 14.43 -0.46 12.27
N GLU A 211 13.29 -0.31 11.60
CA GLU A 211 12.90 -1.22 10.51
C GLU A 211 13.91 -1.16 9.37
N LYS A 212 14.43 0.05 9.06
CA LYS A 212 15.52 0.21 8.09
C LYS A 212 16.82 -0.39 8.61
N GLU A 213 17.22 -0.17 9.86
CA GLU A 213 18.44 -0.80 10.39
C GLU A 213 18.35 -2.32 10.43
N LYS A 214 17.16 -2.89 10.68
CA LYS A 214 16.88 -4.33 10.62
C LYS A 214 16.97 -4.84 9.17
N LYS A 215 16.36 -4.15 8.19
CA LYS A 215 16.54 -4.43 6.75
C LYS A 215 18.00 -4.33 6.33
N ASP A 216 18.66 -3.20 6.61
CA ASP A 216 20.05 -2.90 6.30
C ASP A 216 21.00 -3.87 7.02
N ALA A 217 20.65 -4.40 8.20
CA ALA A 217 21.43 -5.43 8.88
C ALA A 217 21.27 -6.81 8.20
N ILE A 218 20.06 -7.19 7.81
CA ILE A 218 19.81 -8.40 7.00
C ILE A 218 20.55 -8.29 5.66
N GLN A 219 20.51 -7.11 5.00
CA GLN A 219 21.22 -6.79 3.78
C GLN A 219 22.75 -6.84 3.98
N ARG A 220 23.29 -6.22 5.03
CA ARG A 220 24.73 -6.29 5.37
C ARG A 220 25.15 -7.71 5.76
N GLU A 221 24.28 -8.53 6.34
CA GLU A 221 24.55 -9.94 6.62
C GLU A 221 24.55 -10.78 5.34
N PHE A 222 23.64 -10.51 4.41
CA PHE A 222 23.58 -11.08 3.06
C PHE A 222 24.84 -10.70 2.26
N GLU A 223 25.21 -9.43 2.20
CA GLU A 223 26.46 -8.94 1.59
C GLU A 223 27.71 -9.54 2.24
N LYS A 224 27.73 -9.72 3.56
CA LYS A 224 28.82 -10.38 4.28
C LYS A 224 28.92 -11.88 3.94
N LYS A 225 27.79 -12.57 3.75
CA LYS A 225 27.75 -13.95 3.24
C LYS A 225 28.24 -14.01 1.79
N MET A 226 27.81 -13.09 0.93
CA MET A 226 28.29 -12.98 -0.47
C MET A 226 29.79 -12.66 -0.57
N LYS A 227 30.32 -11.79 0.29
CA LYS A 227 31.76 -11.46 0.30
C LYS A 227 32.65 -12.64 0.70
N ASN A 228 32.13 -13.55 1.53
CA ASN A 228 32.78 -14.83 1.81
C ASN A 228 32.72 -15.81 0.62
N PHE A 229 31.67 -15.74 -0.23
CA PHE A 229 31.59 -16.51 -1.49
C PHE A 229 32.56 -16.00 -2.57
N MET A 230 32.80 -14.69 -2.64
CA MET A 230 33.58 -14.07 -3.73
C MET A 230 35.11 -14.00 -3.50
N THR A 231 35.67 -14.65 -2.46
CA THR A 231 37.12 -14.62 -2.21
C THR A 231 37.84 -15.72 -3.03
N PRO A 232 38.76 -15.40 -3.96
CA PRO A 232 39.37 -16.41 -4.84
C PRO A 232 40.28 -17.40 -4.12
N VAL A 233 40.11 -18.70 -4.39
CA VAL A 233 40.90 -19.79 -3.80
C VAL A 233 42.28 -19.88 -4.48
N ILE A 234 43.28 -19.17 -3.94
CA ILE A 234 44.69 -19.33 -4.33
C ILE A 234 45.27 -20.58 -3.64
N LYS A 235 45.33 -21.70 -4.38
CA LYS A 235 46.05 -22.91 -3.94
C LYS A 235 47.56 -22.82 -4.24
N LYS A 236 48.39 -23.06 -3.22
CA LYS A 236 49.70 -23.71 -3.39
C LYS A 236 49.89 -24.79 -2.31
N LYS A 237 50.60 -25.87 -2.66
CA LYS A 237 51.10 -26.89 -1.72
C LYS A 237 52.44 -26.40 -1.13
N GLY A 238 52.77 -26.77 0.12
CA GLY A 238 54.08 -26.48 0.71
C GLY A 238 54.17 -26.71 2.23
N GLU A 239 54.52 -27.95 2.60
CA GLU A 239 55.41 -28.35 3.71
C GLU A 239 55.47 -27.59 5.07
N THR A 240 54.92 -28.26 6.10
CA THR A 240 55.55 -28.57 7.42
C THR A 240 55.71 -27.56 8.60
N THR A 241 55.57 -28.17 9.80
CA THR A 241 56.17 -27.87 11.14
C THR A 241 55.60 -26.81 12.12
N LYS A 242 54.96 -27.35 13.18
CA LYS A 242 55.10 -27.09 14.65
C LYS A 242 54.78 -25.69 15.27
N SER A 243 54.12 -25.69 16.44
CA SER A 243 54.25 -24.62 17.47
C SER A 243 53.03 -24.40 18.42
N THR A 244 53.14 -24.85 19.67
CA THR A 244 52.48 -24.44 20.94
C THR A 244 52.50 -22.91 21.22
N SER A 245 51.76 -22.27 22.17
CA SER A 245 50.73 -22.67 23.17
C SER A 245 50.05 -21.47 23.90
N VAL A 246 48.88 -21.74 24.52
CA VAL A 246 48.16 -21.23 25.74
C VAL A 246 48.99 -20.45 26.84
N PRO A 247 48.43 -19.74 27.87
CA PRO A 247 47.74 -18.40 27.87
C PRO A 247 48.00 -17.44 29.13
N VAL A 248 47.28 -16.30 29.28
CA VAL A 248 46.50 -15.75 30.48
C VAL A 248 47.02 -15.88 31.95
N PRO A 249 46.73 -15.00 32.98
CA PRO A 249 46.38 -13.55 33.10
C PRO A 249 47.12 -12.73 34.25
N PRO A 250 46.53 -12.30 35.42
CA PRO A 250 45.86 -11.01 35.76
C PRO A 250 46.55 -10.13 36.86
N SER A 251 45.88 -9.09 37.42
CA SER A 251 46.09 -8.54 38.78
C SER A 251 44.85 -7.79 39.37
N GLN A 252 44.76 -7.68 40.71
CA GLN A 252 43.74 -7.03 41.58
C GLN A 252 44.42 -6.78 42.98
N PRO A 253 43.80 -6.48 44.16
CA PRO A 253 42.50 -5.88 44.58
C PRO A 253 42.66 -4.84 45.76
N ILE A 254 41.66 -4.76 46.68
CA ILE A 254 41.72 -4.36 48.13
C ILE A 254 41.64 -2.84 48.52
N SER A 255 41.05 -2.39 49.66
CA SER A 255 39.82 -2.78 50.42
C SER A 255 39.46 -1.82 51.60
N ASN A 256 38.16 -1.54 51.83
CA ASN A 256 37.48 -1.22 53.14
C ASN A 256 37.88 0.10 53.89
N ALA A 257 37.19 0.64 54.91
CA ALA A 257 36.00 0.34 55.75
C ALA A 257 35.51 1.68 56.41
N THR A 258 34.43 1.93 57.18
CA THR A 258 33.14 1.29 57.62
C THR A 258 32.24 2.39 58.24
N THR A 259 30.91 2.18 58.47
CA THR A 259 30.09 2.58 59.67
C THR A 259 28.55 2.58 59.44
N THR A 260 27.73 2.66 60.51
CA THR A 260 26.25 2.76 60.53
C THR A 260 25.77 3.24 61.93
N PRO A 261 24.50 3.68 62.21
CA PRO A 261 23.23 2.96 61.94
C PRO A 261 22.03 3.79 61.40
N THR A 262 20.96 3.07 61.09
CA THR A 262 19.72 3.46 60.37
C THR A 262 18.50 3.57 61.33
N PRO A 263 17.25 3.97 60.92
CA PRO A 263 16.38 3.03 60.16
C PRO A 263 15.30 3.63 59.19
N GLN A 264 14.90 2.78 58.22
CA GLN A 264 13.71 2.81 57.34
C GLN A 264 13.69 3.86 56.19
N VAL A 265 13.10 3.60 55.02
CA VAL A 265 12.31 2.44 54.51
C VAL A 265 13.06 1.72 53.36
N THR A 266 12.70 0.47 53.08
CA THR A 266 13.49 -0.50 52.28
C THR A 266 13.22 -0.51 50.77
N THR A 267 14.28 -0.83 50.01
CA THR A 267 14.22 -1.46 48.68
C THR A 267 13.80 -2.96 48.84
N GLU A 268 13.78 -3.88 47.87
CA GLU A 268 14.41 -3.96 46.55
C GLU A 268 13.67 -4.96 45.63
N SER A 269 14.31 -5.39 44.55
CA SER A 269 13.71 -6.05 43.37
C SER A 269 14.01 -7.56 43.25
N VAL A 270 13.53 -8.14 42.14
CA VAL A 270 13.96 -9.39 41.48
C VAL A 270 13.11 -10.68 41.69
N SER A 271 12.63 -11.19 40.56
CA SER A 271 12.29 -12.60 40.23
C SER A 271 11.24 -13.35 41.06
N SER A 272 10.09 -13.61 40.41
CA SER A 272 9.60 -15.00 40.31
C SER A 272 8.73 -15.25 39.07
N SER A 273 9.15 -16.24 38.27
CA SER A 273 8.32 -17.13 37.45
C SER A 273 7.25 -16.56 36.49
N PHE A 274 7.68 -16.32 35.25
CA PHE A 274 6.83 -16.33 34.05
C PHE A 274 6.05 -17.66 33.86
N LEU A 275 6.47 -18.76 34.51
CA LEU A 275 5.90 -20.10 34.36
C LEU A 275 4.72 -20.40 35.29
N ASP A 276 4.48 -19.60 36.34
CA ASP A 276 3.38 -19.85 37.27
C ASP A 276 2.08 -19.11 36.90
N GLN A 277 2.16 -18.01 36.15
CA GLN A 277 0.97 -17.34 35.61
C GLN A 277 0.29 -18.16 34.50
N ILE A 278 1.06 -18.96 33.74
CA ILE A 278 0.54 -19.83 32.66
C ILE A 278 -0.41 -20.92 33.21
N LYS A 279 -0.27 -21.33 34.48
CA LYS A 279 -1.01 -22.46 35.06
C LYS A 279 -2.48 -22.20 35.39
N ASN A 280 -2.95 -20.95 35.34
CA ASN A 280 -4.35 -20.59 35.60
C ASN A 280 -5.15 -20.26 34.34
N PHE A 281 -4.60 -20.47 33.13
CA PHE A 281 -5.26 -20.13 31.87
C PHE A 281 -6.28 -21.18 31.38
N ASP A 282 -7.01 -21.83 32.29
CA ASP A 282 -8.14 -22.70 31.92
C ASP A 282 -9.27 -22.69 32.98
N LYS A 283 -10.23 -21.77 32.78
CA LYS A 283 -11.67 -22.07 32.86
C LYS A 283 -12.53 -20.88 32.40
N LYS A 284 -13.63 -21.21 31.72
CA LYS A 284 -14.74 -20.31 31.31
C LYS A 284 -14.43 -19.28 30.21
N LEU A 285 -14.07 -19.79 29.04
CA LEU A 285 -14.73 -19.30 27.83
C LEU A 285 -16.24 -19.53 27.94
N ASN A 286 -17.05 -18.52 27.63
CA ASN A 286 -18.46 -18.66 27.30
C ASN A 286 -18.79 -17.65 26.20
N LYS A 287 -19.47 -18.09 25.14
CA LYS A 287 -19.72 -17.30 23.94
C LYS A 287 -20.72 -16.16 24.18
N THR A 288 -20.50 -15.03 23.50
CA THR A 288 -21.59 -14.37 22.76
C THR A 288 -21.01 -13.81 21.45
N GLU A 289 -21.72 -13.97 20.34
CA GLU A 289 -21.23 -13.65 19.00
C GLU A 289 -21.75 -12.29 18.53
N THR A 290 -20.88 -11.45 17.96
CA THR A 290 -21.26 -10.29 17.13
C THR A 290 -20.51 -10.35 15.81
N LYS A 291 -21.17 -9.94 14.73
CA LYS A 291 -20.78 -10.28 13.35
C LYS A 291 -19.59 -9.46 12.85
N GLU A 292 -18.45 -10.12 12.65
CA GLU A 292 -17.45 -9.66 11.68
C GLU A 292 -17.69 -10.37 10.33
N LYS A 293 -17.88 -9.58 9.27
CA LYS A 293 -17.91 -10.04 7.87
C LYS A 293 -17.25 -8.98 6.99
N HIS A 294 -15.99 -9.20 6.63
CA HIS A 294 -15.29 -8.42 5.62
C HIS A 294 -14.20 -9.26 4.93
N LEU A 295 -13.95 -8.94 3.66
CA LEU A 295 -12.92 -9.47 2.75
C LEU A 295 -12.94 -10.99 2.46
N LEU A 296 -13.12 -11.86 3.47
CA LEU A 296 -13.15 -13.32 3.28
C LEU A 296 -14.39 -13.82 2.53
N ASP A 297 -15.52 -13.11 2.60
CA ASP A 297 -16.71 -13.45 1.80
C ASP A 297 -16.47 -13.24 0.29
N CYS A 298 -15.73 -12.20 -0.08
CA CYS A 298 -15.27 -11.96 -1.46
C CYS A 298 -14.29 -13.06 -1.93
N ILE A 299 -13.71 -13.80 -0.98
CA ILE A 299 -12.79 -14.93 -1.14
C ILE A 299 -13.54 -16.27 -0.92
N GLY A 300 -14.88 -16.26 -0.93
CA GLY A 300 -15.69 -17.38 -1.41
C GLY A 300 -15.71 -18.66 -0.57
N PHE A 301 -15.74 -18.58 0.77
CA PHE A 301 -16.03 -19.75 1.61
C PHE A 301 -17.53 -20.07 1.66
N GLY A 302 -17.99 -20.91 0.75
CA GLY A 302 -19.33 -21.51 0.80
C GLY A 302 -19.36 -22.72 1.75
N GLU A 303 -20.19 -22.67 2.78
CA GLU A 303 -20.41 -23.82 3.68
C GLU A 303 -21.03 -25.02 2.92
N ASN A 304 -20.64 -26.24 3.32
CA ASN A 304 -21.12 -27.53 2.80
C ASN A 304 -20.64 -27.94 1.39
N VAL A 305 -19.35 -28.24 1.24
CA VAL A 305 -18.88 -29.19 0.20
C VAL A 305 -18.90 -30.61 0.79
N GLY A 306 -19.91 -31.39 0.42
CA GLY A 306 -19.97 -32.82 0.76
C GLY A 306 -18.86 -33.63 0.08
N SER A 307 -18.52 -34.79 0.63
CA SER A 307 -17.40 -35.63 0.19
C SER A 307 -17.61 -36.29 -1.19
N GLY A 308 -17.44 -35.52 -2.27
CA GLY A 308 -17.52 -35.99 -3.65
C GLY A 308 -16.16 -35.93 -4.36
N LYS A 309 -15.66 -37.08 -4.85
CA LYS A 309 -14.43 -37.12 -5.67
C LYS A 309 -14.75 -36.67 -7.11
N GLY A 310 -14.41 -35.43 -7.46
CA GLY A 310 -14.54 -34.91 -8.82
C GLY A 310 -13.57 -33.77 -9.12
N ILE A 311 -12.64 -34.02 -10.04
CA ILE A 311 -11.84 -33.07 -10.86
C ILE A 311 -11.71 -31.62 -10.30
N GLY A 312 -10.50 -31.24 -9.85
CA GLY A 312 -10.09 -29.83 -9.79
C GLY A 312 -9.84 -29.21 -8.41
N ALA A 313 -9.88 -29.98 -7.31
CA ALA A 313 -9.53 -29.47 -5.99
C ALA A 313 -8.04 -29.05 -5.92
N VAL A 314 -7.77 -27.74 -5.90
CA VAL A 314 -6.42 -27.17 -5.70
C VAL A 314 -6.09 -27.27 -4.22
N THR A 315 -5.34 -28.31 -3.84
CA THR A 315 -5.10 -28.71 -2.45
C THR A 315 -4.15 -27.79 -1.67
N GLY A 316 -3.52 -26.81 -2.32
CA GLY A 316 -2.62 -25.84 -1.66
C GLY A 316 -1.47 -26.52 -0.91
N LEU A 317 -0.84 -27.52 -1.53
CA LEU A 317 0.19 -28.32 -0.87
C LEU A 317 1.48 -27.52 -0.72
N THR A 318 2.24 -27.82 0.34
CA THR A 318 3.46 -27.09 0.71
C THR A 318 4.58 -27.15 -0.34
N GLU A 319 4.55 -28.10 -1.28
CA GLU A 319 5.44 -28.12 -2.45
C GLU A 319 5.01 -27.14 -3.56
N ASP A 320 3.71 -26.86 -3.73
CA ASP A 320 3.22 -25.85 -4.70
C ASP A 320 3.55 -24.43 -4.21
N ALA A 321 3.53 -24.22 -2.89
CA ALA A 321 3.90 -22.95 -2.26
C ALA A 321 5.37 -22.57 -2.47
N LYS A 322 6.23 -23.50 -2.88
CA LYS A 322 7.70 -23.39 -2.84
C LYS A 322 8.26 -22.41 -3.87
N GLU A 323 8.93 -21.39 -3.34
CA GLU A 323 9.67 -20.41 -4.13
C GLU A 323 11.08 -20.92 -4.49
N TYR A 324 11.57 -20.42 -5.62
CA TYR A 324 12.92 -20.59 -6.14
C TYR A 324 13.44 -19.21 -6.55
N GLU A 325 14.73 -18.95 -6.34
CA GLU A 325 15.41 -17.76 -6.84
C GLU A 325 16.69 -18.17 -7.59
N GLU A 326 17.01 -17.47 -8.68
CA GLU A 326 18.23 -17.62 -9.46
C GLU A 326 19.20 -16.47 -9.16
N GLU A 327 20.51 -16.76 -9.22
CA GLU A 327 21.57 -15.78 -9.05
C GLU A 327 21.42 -14.62 -10.04
N GLU A 328 21.67 -13.37 -9.60
CA GLU A 328 21.32 -12.16 -10.36
C GLU A 328 21.95 -12.12 -11.77
N GLN A 329 23.17 -12.64 -11.94
CA GLN A 329 23.80 -12.78 -13.26
C GLN A 329 22.98 -13.68 -14.20
N VAL A 330 22.43 -14.79 -13.72
CA VAL A 330 21.58 -15.70 -14.50
C VAL A 330 20.25 -15.03 -14.83
N VAL A 331 19.72 -14.22 -13.92
CA VAL A 331 18.52 -13.39 -14.15
C VAL A 331 18.80 -12.34 -15.24
N GLN A 332 19.96 -11.67 -15.21
CA GLN A 332 20.36 -10.70 -16.24
C GLN A 332 20.60 -11.36 -17.61
N GLU A 333 21.30 -12.49 -17.67
CA GLU A 333 21.52 -13.23 -18.92
C GLU A 333 20.20 -13.63 -19.59
N LYS A 334 19.18 -13.99 -18.80
CA LYS A 334 17.82 -14.27 -19.30
C LYS A 334 17.01 -13.01 -19.59
N ALA A 335 17.22 -11.92 -18.86
CA ALA A 335 16.63 -10.62 -19.17
C ALA A 335 17.10 -10.11 -20.54
N LYS A 336 18.38 -10.29 -20.86
CA LYS A 336 18.94 -10.01 -22.18
C LYS A 336 18.34 -10.88 -23.28
N GLN A 337 18.25 -12.19 -23.06
CA GLN A 337 17.57 -13.11 -24.01
C GLN A 337 16.12 -12.66 -24.28
N MET A 338 15.40 -12.24 -23.23
CA MET A 338 14.03 -11.75 -23.37
C MET A 338 13.95 -10.37 -24.04
N ALA A 339 14.90 -9.47 -23.77
CA ALA A 339 15.01 -8.19 -24.48
C ALA A 339 15.20 -8.39 -25.98
N ASP A 340 16.02 -9.36 -26.38
CA ASP A 340 16.26 -9.69 -27.78
C ASP A 340 15.05 -10.42 -28.42
N LEU A 341 14.30 -11.23 -27.67
CA LEU A 341 13.01 -11.76 -28.13
C LEU A 341 11.98 -10.64 -28.34
N ILE A 342 11.85 -9.69 -27.41
CA ILE A 342 10.93 -8.54 -27.53
C ILE A 342 11.28 -7.68 -28.74
N LYS A 343 12.57 -7.36 -28.97
CA LYS A 343 13.04 -6.58 -30.14
C LYS A 343 12.71 -7.23 -31.49
N ASN A 344 12.55 -8.56 -31.53
CA ASN A 344 12.21 -9.32 -32.75
C ASN A 344 10.72 -9.67 -32.88
N SER A 345 9.93 -9.49 -31.82
CA SER A 345 8.48 -9.74 -31.79
C SER A 345 7.71 -8.62 -32.50
N LYS A 346 6.68 -9.00 -33.26
CA LYS A 346 5.74 -8.06 -33.90
C LYS A 346 4.48 -7.86 -33.05
N HIS A 347 4.12 -8.87 -32.25
CA HIS A 347 2.92 -8.88 -31.41
C HIS A 347 3.21 -9.56 -30.07
N CYS A 348 3.99 -8.91 -29.20
CA CYS A 348 4.21 -9.39 -27.84
C CYS A 348 2.97 -9.12 -26.96
N CYS A 349 2.56 -10.12 -26.20
CA CYS A 349 1.49 -10.00 -25.19
C CYS A 349 2.02 -10.38 -23.80
N ILE A 350 1.66 -9.60 -22.79
CA ILE A 350 2.01 -9.85 -21.39
C ILE A 350 0.81 -10.45 -20.65
N TYR A 351 1.06 -11.42 -19.77
CA TYR A 351 0.03 -12.12 -18.99
C TYR A 351 0.39 -12.05 -17.50
N SER A 352 -0.39 -11.33 -16.70
CA SER A 352 -0.06 -11.04 -15.29
C SER A 352 -0.98 -11.72 -14.27
N GLY A 353 -0.37 -12.12 -13.13
CA GLY A 353 -1.07 -12.49 -11.91
C GLY A 353 -0.53 -11.77 -10.67
N ALA A 354 -1.15 -12.04 -9.52
CA ALA A 354 -0.99 -11.26 -8.28
C ALA A 354 0.45 -11.15 -7.76
N GLY A 355 1.36 -12.02 -8.21
CA GLY A 355 2.80 -11.91 -7.93
C GLY A 355 3.39 -10.55 -8.31
N ILE A 356 2.92 -9.90 -9.38
CA ILE A 356 3.40 -8.57 -9.79
C ILE A 356 3.02 -7.43 -8.83
N SER A 357 2.08 -7.69 -7.91
CA SER A 357 1.53 -6.73 -6.94
C SER A 357 2.06 -6.96 -5.51
N THR A 358 2.84 -8.02 -5.29
CA THR A 358 3.37 -8.38 -3.95
C THR A 358 4.31 -7.35 -3.35
N SER A 359 5.05 -6.60 -4.16
CA SER A 359 5.88 -5.47 -3.72
C SER A 359 5.06 -4.22 -3.37
N ALA A 360 3.85 -4.06 -3.92
CA ALA A 360 2.82 -3.14 -3.42
C ALA A 360 2.15 -3.64 -2.12
N LYS A 361 2.72 -4.69 -1.50
CA LYS A 361 2.29 -5.39 -0.27
C LYS A 361 1.04 -6.26 -0.42
N ILE A 362 0.24 -6.08 -1.48
CA ILE A 362 -0.96 -6.88 -1.78
C ILE A 362 -0.60 -8.37 -1.73
N PRO A 363 -1.26 -9.20 -0.90
CA PRO A 363 -0.98 -10.62 -0.85
C PRO A 363 -1.37 -11.27 -2.19
N ASP A 364 -0.54 -12.21 -2.65
CA ASP A 364 -0.97 -13.08 -3.74
C ASP A 364 -1.95 -14.17 -3.23
N TYR A 365 -2.32 -15.07 -4.13
CA TYR A 365 -3.25 -16.16 -3.82
C TYR A 365 -2.58 -17.45 -3.32
N ARG A 366 -1.34 -17.77 -3.68
CA ARG A 366 -0.75 -19.13 -3.57
C ARG A 366 0.74 -19.20 -3.20
N GLY A 367 1.39 -18.05 -2.96
CA GLY A 367 2.71 -17.89 -2.38
C GLY A 367 2.82 -18.47 -0.97
N PRO A 368 4.01 -18.49 -0.36
CA PRO A 368 4.20 -18.92 1.03
C PRO A 368 3.36 -18.13 2.07
N LYS A 369 2.83 -16.97 1.68
CA LYS A 369 1.91 -16.14 2.48
C LYS A 369 0.66 -15.72 1.69
N GLY A 370 0.32 -16.49 0.65
CA GLY A 370 -0.85 -16.22 -0.19
C GLY A 370 -2.16 -16.56 0.52
N CYS A 371 -3.26 -15.92 0.10
CA CYS A 371 -4.56 -16.02 0.77
C CYS A 371 -5.06 -17.47 0.89
N TRP A 372 -4.93 -18.31 -0.15
CA TRP A 372 -5.34 -19.71 -0.08
C TRP A 372 -4.37 -20.56 0.74
N THR A 373 -3.07 -20.30 0.66
CA THR A 373 -2.04 -21.02 1.44
C THR A 373 -2.29 -20.85 2.93
N LEU A 374 -2.44 -19.60 3.40
CA LEU A 374 -2.70 -19.30 4.79
C LEU A 374 -4.08 -19.79 5.24
N THR A 375 -5.11 -19.71 4.39
CA THR A 375 -6.44 -20.25 4.72
C THR A 375 -6.41 -21.78 4.87
N ASN A 376 -5.75 -22.50 3.96
CA ASN A 376 -5.62 -23.96 4.00
C ASN A 376 -4.76 -24.44 5.19
N GLU A 377 -3.78 -23.63 5.63
CA GLU A 377 -3.00 -23.88 6.87
C GLU A 377 -3.77 -23.53 8.17
N GLY A 378 -5.01 -23.03 8.08
CA GLY A 378 -5.80 -22.59 9.24
C GLY A 378 -5.38 -21.24 9.82
N LYS A 379 -4.59 -20.47 9.08
CA LYS A 379 -3.96 -19.19 9.46
C LYS A 379 -4.57 -18.00 8.73
N ALA A 380 -5.87 -18.00 8.46
CA ALA A 380 -6.54 -16.90 7.74
C ALA A 380 -6.35 -15.53 8.43
N ASN A 381 -6.12 -15.52 9.74
CA ASN A 381 -5.77 -14.35 10.55
C ASN A 381 -4.34 -13.80 10.30
N GLU A 382 -3.45 -14.54 9.63
CA GLU A 382 -2.13 -14.06 9.21
C GLU A 382 -2.16 -13.36 7.82
N ILE A 383 -3.29 -13.40 7.12
CA ILE A 383 -3.48 -12.69 5.85
C ILE A 383 -3.45 -11.19 6.12
N LYS A 384 -2.55 -10.48 5.44
CA LYS A 384 -2.43 -9.03 5.57
C LYS A 384 -3.67 -8.34 5.02
N ASN A 385 -4.48 -7.76 5.90
CA ASN A 385 -5.48 -6.78 5.51
C ASN A 385 -4.79 -5.49 5.01
N ILE A 386 -5.20 -4.98 3.85
CA ILE A 386 -4.58 -3.85 3.16
C ILE A 386 -5.67 -2.97 2.55
N GLU A 387 -5.58 -1.68 2.81
CA GLU A 387 -6.37 -0.68 2.07
C GLU A 387 -5.78 -0.58 0.66
N ILE A 388 -6.43 -1.23 -0.30
CA ILE A 388 -5.97 -1.32 -1.70
C ILE A 388 -5.92 0.05 -2.40
N GLU A 389 -6.68 1.01 -1.90
CA GLU A 389 -6.58 2.43 -2.19
C GLU A 389 -5.19 3.01 -1.89
N GLN A 390 -4.52 2.54 -0.83
CA GLN A 390 -3.16 2.96 -0.45
C GLN A 390 -2.05 2.17 -1.18
N ALA A 391 -2.38 1.11 -1.93
CA ALA A 391 -1.40 0.45 -2.79
C ALA A 391 -1.04 1.38 -3.97
N LEU A 392 0.23 1.42 -4.35
CA LEU A 392 0.70 2.11 -5.56
C LEU A 392 1.11 1.05 -6.61
N PRO A 393 1.07 1.36 -7.92
CA PRO A 393 1.60 0.47 -8.94
C PRO A 393 3.07 0.13 -8.68
N THR A 394 3.45 -1.13 -8.94
CA THR A 394 4.83 -1.61 -8.76
C THR A 394 5.71 -1.25 -9.97
N PHE A 395 7.03 -1.41 -9.86
CA PHE A 395 7.92 -1.15 -11.00
C PHE A 395 7.53 -1.99 -12.23
N THR A 396 7.10 -3.24 -12.01
CA THR A 396 6.53 -4.12 -13.05
C THR A 396 5.36 -3.45 -13.78
N HIS A 397 4.42 -2.83 -13.07
CA HIS A 397 3.25 -2.16 -13.68
C HIS A 397 3.65 -0.93 -14.52
N TYR A 398 4.62 -0.14 -14.06
CA TYR A 398 5.14 1.00 -14.83
C TYR A 398 5.92 0.57 -16.06
N ALA A 399 6.78 -0.44 -15.93
CA ALA A 399 7.54 -1.00 -17.06
C ALA A 399 6.59 -1.59 -18.12
N VAL A 400 5.54 -2.32 -17.72
CA VAL A 400 4.50 -2.84 -18.64
C VAL A 400 3.76 -1.70 -19.36
N SER A 401 3.32 -0.67 -18.63
CA SER A 401 2.67 0.51 -19.20
C SER A 401 3.57 1.22 -20.22
N HIS A 402 4.85 1.42 -19.90
CA HIS A 402 5.83 2.01 -20.81
C HIS A 402 6.08 1.16 -22.06
N LEU A 403 6.23 -0.16 -21.91
CA LEU A 403 6.43 -1.08 -23.04
C LEU A 403 5.24 -1.10 -24.03
N VAL A 404 4.02 -0.90 -23.54
CA VAL A 404 2.83 -0.69 -24.38
C VAL A 404 2.86 0.69 -25.04
N LYS A 405 3.18 1.75 -24.29
CA LYS A 405 3.28 3.14 -24.77
C LYS A 405 4.30 3.31 -25.90
N ILE A 406 5.44 2.62 -25.86
CA ILE A 406 6.43 2.60 -26.95
C ILE A 406 6.16 1.51 -28.01
N GLY A 407 5.10 0.71 -27.83
CA GLY A 407 4.62 -0.26 -28.79
C GLY A 407 5.44 -1.55 -28.91
N LEU A 408 6.34 -1.85 -27.98
CA LEU A 408 7.03 -3.16 -27.92
C LEU A 408 6.08 -4.27 -27.46
N VAL A 409 5.18 -3.96 -26.53
CA VAL A 409 4.06 -4.84 -26.14
C VAL A 409 2.79 -4.32 -26.80
N LYS A 410 1.93 -5.21 -27.29
CA LYS A 410 0.66 -4.84 -27.96
C LYS A 410 -0.55 -4.92 -27.04
N PHE A 411 -0.52 -5.85 -26.08
CA PHE A 411 -1.65 -6.12 -25.20
C PHE A 411 -1.22 -6.75 -23.86
N VAL A 412 -2.03 -6.55 -22.83
CA VAL A 412 -1.86 -7.10 -21.49
C VAL A 412 -3.11 -7.86 -21.09
N ILE A 413 -2.95 -9.09 -20.61
CA ILE A 413 -4.03 -9.96 -20.15
C ILE A 413 -3.82 -10.16 -18.65
N SER A 414 -4.68 -9.56 -17.82
CA SER A 414 -4.54 -9.59 -16.37
C SER A 414 -5.54 -10.54 -15.70
N THR A 415 -5.06 -11.25 -14.69
CA THR A 415 -5.88 -11.99 -13.71
C THR A 415 -5.97 -11.28 -12.36
N ASN A 416 -5.43 -10.06 -12.25
CA ASN A 416 -5.49 -9.22 -11.06
C ASN A 416 -6.76 -8.37 -11.06
N VAL A 417 -7.35 -8.21 -9.87
CA VAL A 417 -8.48 -7.32 -9.61
C VAL A 417 -8.07 -6.00 -8.96
N ASP A 418 -6.77 -5.79 -8.72
CA ASP A 418 -6.21 -4.67 -7.94
C ASP A 418 -6.21 -3.30 -8.66
N GLY A 419 -6.58 -3.27 -9.95
CA GLY A 419 -6.60 -2.07 -10.78
C GLY A 419 -5.25 -1.39 -11.00
N LEU A 420 -4.13 -1.96 -10.54
CA LEU A 420 -2.81 -1.30 -10.57
C LEU A 420 -2.28 -1.09 -12.00
N HIS A 421 -2.75 -1.87 -12.98
CA HIS A 421 -2.49 -1.64 -14.41
C HIS A 421 -3.14 -0.35 -14.93
N ARG A 422 -4.45 -0.17 -14.76
CA ARG A 422 -5.11 1.10 -15.14
C ARG A 422 -4.45 2.28 -14.40
N ARG A 423 -4.07 2.07 -13.13
CA ARG A 423 -3.40 3.09 -12.32
C ARG A 423 -1.99 3.45 -12.80
N SER A 424 -1.17 2.52 -13.31
CA SER A 424 0.11 2.88 -13.97
C SER A 424 -0.05 3.55 -15.35
N GLY A 425 -1.25 3.98 -15.71
CA GLY A 425 -1.56 4.68 -16.95
C GLY A 425 -1.71 3.78 -18.17
N LEU A 426 -1.85 2.45 -17.99
CA LEU A 426 -2.14 1.54 -19.08
C LEU A 426 -3.56 1.74 -19.58
N GLU A 427 -3.69 2.13 -20.85
CA GLU A 427 -4.96 2.37 -21.52
C GLU A 427 -5.84 1.10 -21.57
N PRO A 428 -7.15 1.18 -21.26
CA PRO A 428 -8.07 0.04 -21.38
C PRO A 428 -8.16 -0.56 -22.79
N ALA A 429 -7.75 0.17 -23.83
CA ALA A 429 -7.65 -0.34 -25.20
C ALA A 429 -6.52 -1.38 -25.41
N HIS A 430 -5.62 -1.54 -24.44
CA HIS A 430 -4.46 -2.44 -24.49
C HIS A 430 -4.44 -3.45 -23.31
N LEU A 431 -5.55 -3.56 -22.58
CA LEU A 431 -5.67 -4.37 -21.37
C LEU A 431 -6.97 -5.16 -21.40
N SER A 432 -6.94 -6.41 -20.93
CA SER A 432 -8.16 -7.14 -20.51
C SER A 432 -8.05 -7.65 -19.08
N GLU A 433 -9.04 -7.27 -18.28
CA GLU A 433 -9.13 -7.51 -16.83
C GLU A 433 -10.06 -8.71 -16.60
N LEU A 434 -9.54 -9.93 -16.81
CA LEU A 434 -10.35 -11.14 -16.93
C LEU A 434 -11.18 -11.48 -15.69
N HIS A 435 -10.75 -11.04 -14.50
CA HIS A 435 -11.45 -11.26 -13.23
C HIS A 435 -12.13 -10.00 -12.68
N GLY A 436 -12.20 -8.92 -13.46
CA GLY A 436 -12.69 -7.62 -13.02
C GLY A 436 -11.62 -6.71 -12.44
N ASN A 437 -12.06 -5.57 -11.91
CA ASN A 437 -11.22 -4.57 -11.25
C ASN A 437 -12.02 -3.94 -10.10
N CYS A 438 -11.48 -3.94 -8.88
CA CYS A 438 -12.19 -3.48 -7.68
C CYS A 438 -12.44 -1.97 -7.64
N PHE A 439 -11.82 -1.18 -8.52
CA PHE A 439 -12.11 0.24 -8.71
C PHE A 439 -13.12 0.52 -9.83
N LEU A 440 -13.61 -0.51 -10.54
CA LEU A 440 -14.40 -0.37 -11.76
C LEU A 440 -15.86 -0.82 -11.55
N GLU A 441 -16.79 0.10 -11.76
CA GLU A 441 -18.22 -0.18 -11.88
C GLU A 441 -18.73 0.05 -13.32
N VAL A 442 -19.77 -0.67 -13.72
CA VAL A 442 -20.34 -0.66 -15.09
C VAL A 442 -21.85 -0.55 -15.03
N CYS A 443 -22.44 0.31 -15.87
CA CYS A 443 -23.89 0.40 -15.94
C CYS A 443 -24.51 -0.85 -16.61
N LYS A 444 -25.41 -1.55 -15.91
CA LYS A 444 -26.16 -2.70 -16.45
C LYS A 444 -26.85 -2.38 -17.78
N LYS A 445 -27.38 -1.15 -17.90
CA LYS A 445 -28.22 -0.65 -19.01
C LYS A 445 -27.42 -0.15 -20.22
N CYS A 446 -26.49 0.79 -20.03
CA CYS A 446 -25.75 1.42 -21.14
C CYS A 446 -24.29 0.95 -21.30
N LYS A 447 -23.81 0.05 -20.43
CA LYS A 447 -22.44 -0.48 -20.42
C LYS A 447 -21.31 0.56 -20.29
N LYS A 448 -21.63 1.80 -19.88
CA LYS A 448 -20.62 2.81 -19.54
C LYS A 448 -19.82 2.35 -18.31
N GLU A 449 -18.50 2.31 -18.47
CA GLU A 449 -17.50 2.08 -17.43
C GLU A 449 -17.29 3.35 -16.58
N TYR A 450 -17.04 3.16 -15.28
CA TYR A 450 -16.72 4.20 -14.30
C TYR A 450 -15.59 3.72 -13.39
N LEU A 451 -14.41 4.34 -13.50
CA LEU A 451 -13.30 4.09 -12.58
C LEU A 451 -13.44 5.02 -11.36
N ARG A 452 -13.30 4.48 -10.15
CA ARG A 452 -13.50 5.17 -8.87
C ARG A 452 -12.20 5.25 -8.07
N GLY A 453 -12.15 6.20 -7.13
CA GLY A 453 -11.03 6.39 -6.20
C GLY A 453 -11.07 5.50 -4.95
N TYR A 454 -11.94 4.49 -4.93
CA TYR A 454 -12.18 3.59 -3.80
C TYR A 454 -12.56 2.20 -4.33
N ASP A 455 -12.36 1.17 -3.50
CA ASP A 455 -12.82 -0.20 -3.78
C ASP A 455 -14.35 -0.26 -3.76
N VAL A 456 -14.97 -0.41 -4.94
CA VAL A 456 -16.43 -0.42 -5.12
C VAL A 456 -17.07 -1.66 -4.49
N CYS A 457 -16.31 -2.75 -4.32
CA CYS A 457 -16.81 -4.00 -3.73
C CYS A 457 -17.20 -3.81 -2.26
N LYS A 458 -16.63 -2.81 -1.58
CA LYS A 458 -17.02 -2.40 -0.21
C LYS A 458 -18.40 -1.75 -0.14
N THR A 459 -19.03 -1.44 -1.28
CA THR A 459 -20.40 -0.91 -1.36
C THR A 459 -21.45 -1.96 -1.70
N VAL A 460 -21.03 -3.19 -2.05
CA VAL A 460 -21.92 -4.26 -2.51
C VAL A 460 -22.43 -5.06 -1.31
N GLU A 461 -23.72 -4.95 -0.99
CA GLU A 461 -24.35 -5.68 0.12
C GLU A 461 -24.51 -7.19 -0.17
N ASN A 462 -24.67 -7.56 -1.45
CA ASN A 462 -24.84 -8.94 -1.90
C ASN A 462 -24.05 -9.18 -3.19
N PHE A 463 -22.90 -9.84 -3.08
CA PHE A 463 -21.99 -10.12 -4.20
C PHE A 463 -22.65 -10.81 -5.41
N ARG A 464 -23.80 -11.49 -5.22
CA ARG A 464 -24.50 -12.22 -6.31
C ARG A 464 -25.34 -11.35 -7.24
N ASP A 465 -25.60 -10.09 -6.91
CA ASP A 465 -26.27 -9.13 -7.80
C ASP A 465 -25.35 -8.00 -8.27
N HIS A 466 -24.12 -7.96 -7.73
CA HIS A 466 -23.06 -6.97 -7.98
C HIS A 466 -23.47 -5.51 -7.71
N LEU A 467 -24.61 -5.24 -7.07
CA LEU A 467 -25.15 -3.88 -6.97
C LEU A 467 -24.32 -3.02 -6.00
N THR A 468 -23.65 -2.01 -6.57
CA THR A 468 -22.88 -0.97 -5.83
C THR A 468 -23.74 0.06 -5.09
N GLY A 469 -25.07 -0.03 -5.23
CA GLY A 469 -26.02 1.02 -4.85
C GLY A 469 -25.97 2.30 -5.72
N SER A 470 -25.02 2.43 -6.65
CA SER A 470 -24.83 3.63 -7.48
C SER A 470 -25.67 3.61 -8.75
N LEU A 471 -25.97 4.80 -9.30
CA LEU A 471 -26.75 4.99 -10.52
C LEU A 471 -25.94 5.70 -11.62
N CYS A 472 -26.11 5.25 -12.86
CA CYS A 472 -25.44 5.83 -14.01
C CYS A 472 -25.96 7.24 -14.32
N GLU A 473 -25.12 8.25 -14.08
CA GLU A 473 -25.32 9.66 -14.44
C GLU A 473 -25.84 9.87 -15.88
N SER A 474 -25.47 8.99 -16.82
CA SER A 474 -25.79 9.11 -18.24
C SER A 474 -27.09 8.41 -18.67
N CYS A 475 -27.73 7.58 -17.83
CA CYS A 475 -28.98 6.90 -18.23
C CYS A 475 -29.93 6.45 -17.10
N GLY A 476 -29.60 6.72 -15.83
CA GLY A 476 -30.37 6.34 -14.65
C GLY A 476 -30.39 4.85 -14.32
N GLY A 477 -29.64 4.01 -15.06
CA GLY A 477 -29.56 2.57 -14.78
C GLY A 477 -28.54 2.24 -13.68
N GLU A 478 -28.82 1.19 -12.91
CA GLU A 478 -27.95 0.66 -11.86
C GLU A 478 -26.51 0.42 -12.34
N LEU A 479 -25.55 0.69 -11.45
CA LEU A 479 -24.13 0.36 -11.62
C LEU A 479 -23.80 -0.92 -10.84
N ILE A 480 -23.10 -1.84 -11.49
CA ILE A 480 -22.59 -3.07 -10.89
C ILE A 480 -21.07 -3.04 -10.80
N ASP A 481 -20.47 -3.76 -9.85
CA ASP A 481 -19.04 -4.04 -9.89
C ASP A 481 -18.67 -4.95 -11.08
N THR A 482 -17.39 -5.31 -11.19
CA THR A 482 -16.88 -6.15 -12.30
C THR A 482 -16.18 -7.43 -11.85
N ILE A 483 -16.13 -7.71 -10.54
CA ILE A 483 -15.41 -8.85 -9.97
C ILE A 483 -16.07 -10.16 -10.40
N VAL A 484 -15.25 -11.14 -10.80
CA VAL A 484 -15.72 -12.49 -11.09
C VAL A 484 -15.52 -13.38 -9.86
N HIS A 485 -16.61 -13.83 -9.25
CA HIS A 485 -16.60 -14.78 -8.16
C HIS A 485 -16.61 -16.24 -8.66
N PHE A 486 -16.50 -17.20 -7.72
CA PHE A 486 -16.52 -18.61 -8.07
C PHE A 486 -17.89 -19.03 -8.65
N ASN A 487 -17.83 -19.79 -9.76
CA ASN A 487 -18.95 -20.25 -10.58
C ASN A 487 -19.57 -19.21 -11.54
N GLU A 488 -19.03 -17.98 -11.59
CA GLU A 488 -19.39 -17.00 -12.62
C GLU A 488 -18.54 -17.17 -13.90
N THR A 489 -19.03 -16.61 -15.01
CA THR A 489 -18.32 -16.59 -16.30
C THR A 489 -17.45 -15.34 -16.41
N LEU A 490 -16.24 -15.47 -16.98
CA LEU A 490 -15.40 -14.31 -17.31
C LEU A 490 -16.16 -13.32 -18.23
N PRO A 491 -15.90 -12.00 -18.17
CA PRO A 491 -16.59 -11.01 -19.00
C PRO A 491 -16.33 -11.30 -20.50
N PRO A 492 -17.36 -11.51 -21.33
CA PRO A 492 -17.17 -11.96 -22.72
C PRO A 492 -16.27 -11.03 -23.55
N LYS A 493 -16.47 -9.70 -23.46
CA LYS A 493 -15.61 -8.67 -24.09
C LYS A 493 -14.12 -8.89 -23.77
N GLU A 494 -13.80 -9.14 -22.51
CA GLU A 494 -12.41 -9.27 -22.04
C GLU A 494 -11.81 -10.62 -22.42
N LEU A 495 -12.60 -11.70 -22.39
CA LEU A 495 -12.17 -13.02 -22.82
C LEU A 495 -11.98 -13.10 -24.36
N GLU A 496 -12.90 -12.53 -25.15
CA GLU A 496 -12.81 -12.45 -26.60
C GLU A 496 -11.60 -11.61 -27.03
N SER A 497 -11.39 -10.45 -26.40
CA SER A 497 -10.23 -9.60 -26.62
C SER A 497 -8.92 -10.32 -26.28
N ALA A 498 -8.84 -10.92 -25.08
CA ALA A 498 -7.66 -11.66 -24.65
C ALA A 498 -7.36 -12.87 -25.56
N ILE A 499 -8.37 -13.65 -25.98
CA ILE A 499 -8.21 -14.72 -26.98
C ILE A 499 -7.68 -14.15 -28.29
N SER A 500 -8.32 -13.11 -28.83
CA SER A 500 -7.95 -12.54 -30.12
C SER A 500 -6.56 -11.90 -30.13
N HIS A 501 -6.06 -11.42 -28.99
CA HIS A 501 -4.67 -10.97 -28.85
C HIS A 501 -3.68 -12.11 -28.56
N SER A 502 -4.14 -13.21 -27.95
CA SER A 502 -3.31 -14.40 -27.73
C SER A 502 -3.08 -15.20 -29.02
N GLU A 503 -4.09 -15.29 -29.89
CA GLU A 503 -3.98 -15.95 -31.21
C GLU A 503 -3.13 -15.15 -32.23
N LYS A 504 -3.05 -13.83 -32.05
CA LYS A 504 -2.16 -12.95 -32.84
C LYS A 504 -0.75 -12.88 -32.25
N CYS A 505 -0.56 -13.34 -31.02
CA CYS A 505 0.68 -13.22 -30.28
C CYS A 505 1.81 -14.00 -30.97
N ASP A 506 3.00 -13.40 -31.05
CA ASP A 506 4.21 -14.07 -31.55
C ASP A 506 5.32 -14.20 -30.48
N LEU A 507 5.09 -13.62 -29.27
CA LEU A 507 5.88 -13.79 -28.05
C LEU A 507 5.00 -13.56 -26.79
N SER A 508 4.72 -14.62 -26.04
CA SER A 508 3.96 -14.53 -24.78
C SER A 508 4.89 -14.39 -23.56
N ILE A 509 4.74 -13.33 -22.77
CA ILE A 509 5.51 -13.12 -21.52
C ILE A 509 4.59 -13.22 -20.31
N VAL A 510 4.84 -14.20 -19.44
CA VAL A 510 4.04 -14.48 -18.24
C VAL A 510 4.75 -13.94 -17.01
N LEU A 511 4.08 -13.10 -16.22
CA LEU A 511 4.63 -12.43 -15.04
C LEU A 511 3.78 -12.72 -13.78
N GLY A 512 4.40 -13.26 -12.73
CA GLY A 512 3.80 -13.32 -11.38
C GLY A 512 2.52 -14.17 -11.26
N THR A 513 2.33 -15.20 -12.09
CA THR A 513 1.18 -16.10 -12.01
C THR A 513 1.60 -17.57 -11.96
N SER A 514 0.89 -18.36 -11.15
CA SER A 514 1.07 -19.82 -11.08
C SER A 514 0.42 -20.57 -12.25
N MET A 515 -0.33 -19.88 -13.13
CA MET A 515 -1.02 -20.47 -14.29
C MET A 515 -1.93 -21.68 -13.96
N LEU A 516 -2.66 -21.60 -12.83
CA LEU A 516 -3.59 -22.67 -12.38
C LEU A 516 -5.07 -22.41 -12.71
N VAL A 517 -5.46 -21.17 -13.04
CA VAL A 517 -6.86 -20.80 -13.27
C VAL A 517 -7.17 -20.80 -14.77
N ASN A 518 -8.09 -21.66 -15.20
CA ASN A 518 -8.58 -21.71 -16.59
C ASN A 518 -9.82 -20.82 -16.76
N PRO A 519 -10.08 -20.25 -17.96
CA PRO A 519 -9.30 -20.40 -19.20
C PRO A 519 -8.01 -19.58 -19.26
N ALA A 520 -7.82 -18.58 -18.38
CA ALA A 520 -6.69 -17.64 -18.43
C ALA A 520 -5.31 -18.30 -18.57
N ALA A 521 -5.08 -19.42 -17.87
CA ALA A 521 -3.85 -20.20 -17.92
C ALA A 521 -3.54 -20.86 -19.29
N GLN A 522 -4.51 -20.99 -20.20
CA GLN A 522 -4.26 -21.50 -21.55
C GLN A 522 -3.82 -20.40 -22.53
N LEU A 523 -4.23 -19.15 -22.29
CA LEU A 523 -4.07 -18.04 -23.24
C LEU A 523 -2.61 -17.84 -23.71
N PRO A 524 -1.57 -17.86 -22.85
CA PRO A 524 -0.18 -17.72 -23.29
C PRO A 524 0.27 -18.73 -24.36
N LYS A 525 -0.35 -19.91 -24.39
CA LYS A 525 -0.03 -21.01 -25.32
C LYS A 525 -0.68 -20.87 -26.70
N MET A 526 -1.59 -19.91 -26.89
CA MET A 526 -2.28 -19.70 -28.17
C MET A 526 -1.40 -18.93 -29.19
N ASN A 527 -0.21 -18.48 -28.77
CA ASN A 527 0.72 -17.71 -29.59
C ASN A 527 1.28 -18.55 -30.76
N VAL A 528 1.40 -17.94 -31.94
CA VAL A 528 1.62 -18.64 -33.21
C VAL A 528 2.97 -19.36 -33.31
N ASN A 529 3.97 -18.88 -32.57
CA ASN A 529 5.33 -19.42 -32.58
C ASN A 529 5.59 -20.46 -31.47
N ASN A 530 4.65 -20.65 -30.54
CA ASN A 530 4.89 -21.31 -29.24
C ASN A 530 6.07 -20.70 -28.46
N LEU A 531 6.34 -19.39 -28.65
CA LEU A 531 7.36 -18.65 -27.91
C LEU A 531 6.76 -18.11 -26.61
N MET A 532 7.19 -18.67 -25.48
CA MET A 532 6.74 -18.30 -24.15
C MET A 532 7.90 -18.06 -23.19
N CYS A 533 7.83 -16.96 -22.46
CA CYS A 533 8.70 -16.67 -21.33
C CYS A 533 7.89 -16.65 -20.03
N ILE A 534 8.45 -17.16 -18.93
CA ILE A 534 7.75 -17.21 -17.63
C ILE A 534 8.67 -16.70 -16.51
N VAL A 535 8.26 -15.59 -15.87
CA VAL A 535 8.92 -14.95 -14.72
C VAL A 535 8.03 -15.10 -13.50
N ASN A 536 8.42 -15.99 -12.59
CA ASN A 536 7.67 -16.30 -11.37
C ASN A 536 8.59 -17.00 -10.36
N LEU A 537 8.42 -16.74 -9.06
CA LEU A 537 9.19 -17.41 -7.99
C LEU A 537 8.83 -18.89 -7.84
N GLN A 538 7.54 -19.23 -7.96
CA GLN A 538 7.05 -20.61 -7.88
C GLN A 538 7.07 -21.28 -9.25
N LYS A 539 7.09 -22.61 -9.29
CA LYS A 539 6.87 -23.38 -10.52
C LYS A 539 5.49 -23.12 -11.11
N THR A 540 5.35 -23.33 -12.42
CA THR A 540 4.06 -23.33 -13.12
C THR A 540 3.86 -24.66 -13.87
N PRO A 541 2.62 -25.05 -14.20
CA PRO A 541 2.37 -26.23 -15.05
C PRO A 541 3.02 -26.17 -16.44
N TYR A 542 3.46 -24.98 -16.87
CA TYR A 542 3.96 -24.71 -18.23
C TYR A 542 5.45 -24.37 -18.27
N ASP A 543 6.20 -24.52 -17.17
CA ASP A 543 7.65 -24.26 -17.12
C ASP A 543 8.40 -24.99 -18.25
N LYS A 544 8.04 -26.26 -18.51
CA LYS A 544 8.62 -27.10 -19.59
C LYS A 544 8.22 -26.71 -21.02
N GLN A 545 7.23 -25.82 -21.18
CA GLN A 545 6.77 -25.29 -22.46
C GLN A 545 7.30 -23.86 -22.70
N SER A 546 8.01 -23.27 -21.73
CA SER A 546 8.65 -21.96 -21.87
C SER A 546 10.07 -22.08 -22.43
N ASN A 547 10.43 -21.13 -23.30
CA ASN A 547 11.76 -21.01 -23.90
C ASN A 547 12.72 -20.28 -22.95
N VAL A 548 12.20 -19.37 -22.12
CA VAL A 548 12.94 -18.67 -21.07
C VAL A 548 12.15 -18.71 -19.76
N ARG A 549 12.60 -19.55 -18.82
CA ARG A 549 12.07 -19.62 -17.45
C ARG A 549 12.98 -18.86 -16.50
N VAL A 550 12.46 -17.88 -15.77
CA VAL A 550 13.21 -17.04 -14.82
C VAL A 550 12.63 -17.13 -13.41
N PHE A 551 13.39 -17.71 -12.47
CA PHE A 551 13.00 -17.79 -11.06
C PHE A 551 13.50 -16.53 -10.35
N SER A 552 12.67 -15.47 -10.34
CA SER A 552 13.03 -14.18 -9.75
C SER A 552 11.78 -13.35 -9.40
N LYS A 553 11.97 -12.33 -8.56
CA LYS A 553 10.98 -11.29 -8.26
C LYS A 553 10.75 -10.43 -9.51
N THR A 554 9.49 -10.13 -9.87
CA THR A 554 9.20 -9.50 -11.16
C THR A 554 9.77 -8.08 -11.27
N ASP A 555 9.78 -7.29 -10.19
CA ASP A 555 10.39 -5.94 -10.22
C ASP A 555 11.91 -5.97 -10.48
N LEU A 556 12.65 -6.93 -9.90
CA LEU A 556 14.09 -7.11 -10.18
C LEU A 556 14.30 -7.52 -11.63
N PHE A 557 13.57 -8.54 -12.10
CA PHE A 557 13.67 -8.99 -13.48
C PHE A 557 13.32 -7.89 -14.48
N MET A 558 12.23 -7.14 -14.25
CA MET A 558 11.84 -6.04 -15.13
C MET A 558 12.86 -4.90 -15.09
N THR A 559 13.50 -4.62 -13.95
CA THR A 559 14.57 -3.60 -13.88
C THR A 559 15.75 -3.97 -14.79
N LEU A 560 16.16 -5.25 -14.76
CA LEU A 560 17.20 -5.78 -15.64
C LEU A 560 16.75 -5.79 -17.11
N LEU A 561 15.51 -6.23 -17.39
CA LEU A 561 14.94 -6.25 -18.75
C LEU A 561 14.90 -4.85 -19.37
N MET A 562 14.40 -3.86 -18.63
CA MET A 562 14.32 -2.47 -19.10
C MET A 562 15.70 -1.83 -19.27
N THR A 563 16.72 -2.35 -18.58
CA THR A 563 18.13 -1.96 -18.79
C THR A 563 18.70 -2.56 -20.08
N GLU A 564 18.46 -3.84 -20.37
CA GLU A 564 18.87 -4.52 -21.62
C GLU A 564 18.04 -4.07 -22.87
N LEU A 565 16.87 -3.48 -22.64
CA LEU A 565 16.08 -2.73 -23.63
C LEU A 565 16.53 -1.26 -23.79
N GLN A 566 17.38 -0.74 -22.89
CA GLN A 566 17.83 0.66 -22.80
C GLN A 566 16.73 1.69 -22.48
N GLU A 567 15.60 1.23 -21.95
CA GLU A 567 14.40 2.04 -21.63
C GLU A 567 14.28 2.39 -20.14
N ILE A 568 15.13 1.86 -19.26
CA ILE A 568 15.05 2.03 -17.79
C ILE A 568 14.91 3.49 -17.32
N ASN A 569 15.54 4.45 -18.00
CA ASN A 569 15.49 5.88 -17.64
C ASN A 569 14.28 6.62 -18.22
N ASN A 570 13.49 5.99 -19.09
CA ASN A 570 12.36 6.59 -19.80
C ASN A 570 11.01 6.27 -19.12
N ILE A 571 11.01 5.40 -18.11
CA ILE A 571 9.81 4.93 -17.41
C ILE A 571 9.32 6.00 -16.43
N ASP A 572 8.13 6.53 -16.69
CA ASP A 572 7.44 7.39 -15.74
C ASP A 572 6.85 6.56 -14.60
N THR A 573 7.29 6.81 -13.37
CA THR A 573 6.84 6.16 -12.13
C THR A 573 6.06 7.12 -11.21
N SER A 574 5.65 8.27 -11.74
CA SER A 574 4.85 9.29 -11.04
C SER A 574 3.35 9.22 -11.37
N VAL A 575 2.96 8.47 -12.40
CA VAL A 575 1.57 8.29 -12.82
C VAL A 575 0.80 7.40 -11.84
N ASP A 576 -0.28 7.91 -11.27
CA ASP A 576 -1.34 7.08 -10.70
C ASP A 576 -2.68 7.61 -11.22
N ALA A 577 -3.46 6.81 -11.93
CA ALA A 577 -4.74 7.25 -12.51
C ALA A 577 -5.79 7.67 -11.46
N LEU A 578 -5.57 7.43 -10.16
CA LEU A 578 -6.38 8.00 -9.08
C LEU A 578 -5.90 9.37 -8.59
N HIS A 579 -4.75 9.86 -9.07
CA HIS A 579 -4.07 11.08 -8.62
C HIS A 579 -3.58 12.00 -9.76
N SER A 580 -3.44 11.50 -10.99
CA SER A 580 -3.07 12.30 -12.17
C SER A 580 -4.26 13.12 -12.66
N SER A 581 -4.10 14.44 -12.75
CA SER A 581 -5.13 15.39 -13.22
C SER A 581 -5.49 15.27 -14.70
N ASP A 582 -4.70 14.54 -15.49
CA ASP A 582 -4.73 14.55 -16.95
C ASP A 582 -5.00 13.17 -17.55
N LYS A 583 -6.28 12.78 -17.61
CA LYS A 583 -6.91 11.94 -18.66
C LYS A 583 -8.44 11.89 -18.52
#